data_AF-A0A967F5S9-F1
#
_entry.id   AF-A0A967F5S9-F1
#
_cell.length_a   1.000
_cell.length_b   1.000
_cell.length_c   1.000
_cell.angle_alpha   90.00
_cell.angle_beta   90.00
_cell.angle_gamma   90.00
#
_symmetry.space_group_name_H-M   'P 1'
#
loop_
_entity.id
_entity.type
_entity.pdbx_description
1 polymer ?
#
loop_
_entity_poly.entity_id
_entity_poly.type
_entity_poly.pdbx_seq_one_letter_code
_entity_poly.pdbx_strand_id
1 'polypeptide(L)'
;GEFQTIEEIADLVIDDRGLRLRDIAEVRYTSARRNYARHLDQKYAVGVSVYKENGANLVEVSNRVLALVDEVGQSPEMQGINVFFLDNQGEGVTSSLRELLS
;
A
#
# COMPACT_ATOMS: atom_id res chain seq x y z
N GLY A 1 4.85 21.87 -24.74
CA GLY A 1 3.75 20.97 -25.10
C GLY A 1 3.91 19.74 -24.25
N GLU A 2 2.91 19.38 -23.47
CA GLU A 2 2.93 18.15 -22.68
C GLU A 2 2.29 17.02 -23.49
N PHE A 3 2.90 15.84 -23.43
CA PHE A 3 2.32 14.63 -24.04
C PHE A 3 1.03 14.25 -23.32
N GLN A 4 -0.05 14.09 -24.07
CA GLN A 4 -1.38 13.77 -23.54
C GLN A 4 -1.66 12.27 -23.57
N THR A 5 -0.94 11.53 -24.40
CA THR A 5 -1.19 10.11 -24.67
C THR A 5 0.10 9.31 -24.75
N ILE A 6 0.01 7.99 -24.55
CA ILE A 6 1.17 7.10 -24.65
C ILE A 6 1.61 6.92 -26.10
N GLU A 7 0.67 7.03 -27.03
CA GLU A 7 0.90 7.00 -28.48
C GLU A 7 1.75 8.18 -28.92
N GLU A 8 1.55 9.38 -28.36
CA GLU A 8 2.40 10.54 -28.64
C GLU A 8 3.86 10.31 -28.20
N ILE A 9 4.07 9.62 -27.08
CA ILE A 9 5.40 9.25 -26.61
C ILE A 9 6.01 8.20 -27.54
N ALA A 10 5.22 7.21 -27.96
CA ALA A 10 5.65 6.15 -28.88
C ALA A 10 6.01 6.69 -30.29
N ASP A 11 5.29 7.71 -30.75
CA ASP A 11 5.50 8.36 -32.05
C ASP A 11 6.56 9.47 -32.03
N LEU A 12 7.21 9.71 -30.89
CA LEU A 12 8.31 10.66 -30.79
C LEU A 12 9.44 10.28 -31.76
N VAL A 13 9.78 11.20 -32.65
CA VAL A 13 10.92 11.08 -33.56
C VAL A 13 12.20 11.38 -32.80
N ILE A 14 13.13 10.43 -32.82
CA ILE A 14 14.36 10.45 -32.01
C ILE A 14 15.63 10.64 -32.83
N ASP A 15 15.53 10.68 -34.16
CA ASP A 15 16.64 11.04 -35.05
C ASP A 15 16.19 11.81 -36.32
N ASP A 16 17.16 12.39 -37.02
CA ASP A 16 16.93 13.17 -38.25
C ASP A 16 16.46 12.32 -39.45
N ARG A 17 16.46 11.00 -39.31
CA ARG A 17 16.04 10.04 -40.35
C ARG A 17 14.59 9.59 -40.16
N GLY A 18 13.92 10.06 -39.11
CA GLY A 18 12.52 9.75 -38.83
C GLY A 18 12.32 8.48 -38.00
N LEU A 19 13.36 7.96 -37.35
CA LEU A 19 13.24 6.84 -36.41
C LEU A 19 12.33 7.25 -35.25
N ARG A 20 11.32 6.43 -34.96
CA ARG A 20 10.39 6.66 -33.85
C ARG A 20 10.79 5.84 -32.63
N LEU A 21 10.45 6.31 -31.43
CA LEU A 21 10.73 5.60 -30.20
C LEU A 21 10.19 4.15 -30.21
N ARG A 22 8.99 3.95 -30.76
CA ARG A 22 8.36 2.63 -30.92
C ARG A 22 9.15 1.64 -31.79
N ASP A 23 10.05 2.13 -32.65
CA ASP A 23 10.85 1.27 -33.53
C ASP A 23 11.98 0.58 -32.76
N ILE A 24 12.32 1.07 -31.56
CA ILE A 24 13.44 0.57 -30.74
C ILE A 24 13.08 0.31 -29.27
N ALA A 25 11.87 0.66 -28.82
CA ALA A 25 11.46 0.53 -27.43
C ALA A 25 9.95 0.22 -27.30
N GLU A 26 9.60 -0.48 -26.22
CA GLU A 26 8.22 -0.70 -25.81
C GLU A 26 7.77 0.40 -24.85
N VAL A 27 6.69 1.11 -25.19
CA VAL A 27 6.11 2.17 -24.35
C VAL A 27 4.84 1.62 -23.71
N ARG A 28 4.83 1.52 -22.37
CA ARG A 28 3.68 1.03 -21.60
C ARG A 28 3.41 1.89 -20.38
N TYR A 29 2.13 1.95 -19.99
CA TYR A 29 1.78 2.44 -18.67
C TYR A 29 2.34 1.50 -17.61
N THR A 30 3.11 2.05 -16.68
CA THR A 30 3.61 1.32 -15.52
C THR A 30 3.07 1.96 -14.26
N SER A 31 2.84 1.17 -13.22
CA SER A 31 2.67 1.70 -11.88
C SER A 31 3.87 2.58 -11.54
N ALA A 32 3.63 3.74 -10.93
CA ALA A 32 4.70 4.59 -10.41
C ALA A 32 5.68 3.73 -9.62
N ARG A 33 6.99 3.90 -9.88
CA ARG A 33 8.02 3.20 -9.13
C ARG A 33 7.77 3.52 -7.66
N ARG A 34 7.39 2.51 -6.87
CA ARG A 34 7.17 2.70 -5.43
C ARG A 34 8.53 2.99 -4.82
N ASN A 35 8.84 4.27 -4.66
CA ASN A 35 10.08 4.76 -4.04
C ASN A 35 10.09 4.54 -2.51
N TYR A 36 9.14 3.76 -2.01
CA TYR A 36 8.93 3.53 -0.60
C TYR A 36 8.51 2.07 -0.43
N ALA A 37 9.44 1.28 0.10
CA ALA A 37 9.14 -0.06 0.58
C ALA A 37 9.15 0.00 2.11
N ARG A 38 7.97 -0.07 2.73
CA ARG A 38 7.90 -0.45 4.15
C ARG A 38 8.21 -1.93 4.18
N HIS A 39 9.43 -2.26 4.57
CA HIS A 39 9.79 -3.63 4.89
C HIS A 39 9.55 -3.84 6.39
N LEU A 40 8.75 -4.85 6.72
CA LEU A 40 8.70 -5.43 8.06
C LEU A 40 9.20 -6.87 7.90
N ASP A 41 10.28 -7.22 8.61
CA ASP A 41 10.97 -8.52 8.49
C ASP A 41 11.32 -8.92 7.05
N GLN A 42 11.87 -7.98 6.27
CA GLN A 42 12.25 -8.18 4.85
C GLN A 42 11.08 -8.54 3.90
N LYS A 43 9.84 -8.57 4.39
CA LYS A 43 8.62 -8.75 3.58
C LYS A 43 7.97 -7.41 3.29
N TYR A 44 7.29 -7.31 2.14
CA TYR A 44 6.51 -6.12 1.79
C TYR A 44 5.39 -5.92 2.81
N ALA A 45 5.34 -4.75 3.44
CA ALA A 45 4.32 -4.38 4.40
C ALA A 45 3.50 -3.17 3.90
N VAL A 46 2.23 -3.15 4.28
CA VAL A 46 1.35 -1.99 4.15
C VAL A 46 1.14 -1.44 5.55
N GLY A 47 1.44 -0.16 5.78
CA GLY A 47 1.19 0.47 7.08
C GLY A 47 -0.06 1.34 7.01
N VAL A 48 -0.99 1.12 7.92
CA VAL A 48 -2.23 1.88 8.08
C VAL A 48 -2.14 2.70 9.37
N SER A 49 -2.44 3.99 9.28
CA SER A 49 -2.48 4.89 10.44
C SER A 49 -3.93 5.29 10.70
N VAL A 50 -4.41 5.02 11.91
CA VAL A 50 -5.77 5.39 12.34
C VAL A 50 -5.68 6.50 13.37
N TYR A 51 -6.41 7.59 13.14
CA TYR A 51 -6.47 8.73 14.04
C TYR A 51 -7.92 8.91 14.49
N LYS A 52 -8.12 9.15 15.78
CA LYS A 52 -9.43 9.55 16.29
C LYS A 52 -9.73 10.99 15.88
N GLU A 53 -10.99 11.32 15.66
CA GLU A 53 -11.42 12.71 15.48
C GLU A 53 -11.30 13.51 16.78
N ASN A 54 -11.25 14.84 16.64
CA ASN A 54 -11.23 15.75 17.79
C ASN A 54 -12.53 15.60 18.60
N GLY A 55 -12.40 15.43 19.92
CA GLY A 55 -13.54 15.20 20.82
C GLY A 55 -14.04 13.75 20.90
N ALA A 56 -13.58 12.85 20.01
CA ALA A 56 -13.94 11.44 20.10
C ALA A 56 -13.29 10.76 21.32
N ASN A 57 -14.03 9.83 21.94
CA ASN A 57 -13.54 9.01 23.04
C ASN A 57 -12.48 8.02 22.52
N LEU A 58 -11.27 8.10 23.08
CA LEU A 58 -10.14 7.28 22.65
C LEU A 58 -10.40 5.78 22.83
N VAL A 59 -10.93 5.36 23.97
CA VAL A 59 -11.17 3.94 24.30
C VAL A 59 -12.23 3.33 23.37
N GLU A 60 -13.32 4.06 23.15
CA GLU A 60 -14.40 3.61 22.26
C GLU A 60 -13.92 3.47 20.81
N VAL A 61 -13.14 4.44 20.31
CA VAL A 61 -12.56 4.39 18.97
C VAL A 61 -11.59 3.22 18.85
N SER A 62 -10.70 3.04 19.82
CA SER A 62 -9.75 1.92 19.83
C SER A 62 -10.46 0.56 19.79
N ASN A 63 -11.51 0.37 20.61
CA ASN A 63 -12.27 -0.89 20.63
C ASN A 63 -12.96 -1.18 19.29
N ARG A 64 -13.54 -0.17 18.64
CA ARG A 64 -14.18 -0.33 17.32
C ARG A 64 -13.19 -0.67 16.23
N VAL A 65 -12.01 -0.05 16.24
CA VAL A 65 -10.94 -0.33 15.28
C VAL A 65 -10.45 -1.76 15.44
N LEU A 66 -10.24 -2.22 16.68
CA LEU A 66 -9.82 -3.60 16.95
C LEU A 66 -10.85 -4.61 16.46
N ALA A 67 -12.14 -4.39 16.75
CA ALA A 67 -13.21 -5.27 16.30
C ALA A 67 -13.27 -5.38 14.76
N LEU A 68 -13.11 -4.26 14.05
CA LEU A 68 -13.07 -4.24 12.59
C LEU A 68 -11.85 -4.98 12.04
N VAL A 69 -10.67 -4.80 12.66
CA VAL A 69 -9.46 -5.51 12.24
C VAL A 69 -9.60 -7.01 12.43
N ASP A 70 -10.20 -7.45 13.54
CA ASP A 70 -10.48 -8.86 13.79
C ASP A 70 -11.47 -9.44 12.76
N GLU A 71 -12.52 -8.70 12.40
CA GLU A 71 -13.48 -9.10 11.37
C GLU A 71 -12.81 -9.23 9.99
N VAL A 72 -12.06 -8.21 9.57
CA VAL A 72 -11.35 -8.20 8.29
C VAL A 72 -10.30 -9.30 8.25
N GLY A 73 -9.59 -9.55 9.35
CA GLY A 73 -8.59 -10.61 9.45
C GLY A 73 -9.12 -12.03 9.21
N GLN A 74 -10.43 -12.25 9.31
CA GLN A 74 -11.08 -13.54 8.99
C GLN A 74 -11.41 -13.71 7.50
N SER A 75 -11.23 -12.68 6.67
CA SER A 75 -11.60 -12.73 5.28
C SER A 75 -10.62 -13.60 4.45
N PRO A 76 -11.09 -14.24 3.35
CA PRO A 76 -10.20 -15.01 2.46
C PRO A 76 -9.06 -14.18 1.88
N GLU A 77 -9.28 -12.89 1.65
CA GLU A 77 -8.28 -11.95 1.11
C GLU A 77 -7.15 -11.66 2.10
N MET A 78 -7.39 -11.91 3.40
CA MET A 78 -6.39 -11.74 4.46
C MET A 78 -5.59 -13.01 4.74
N GLN A 79 -5.84 -14.12 4.02
CA GLN A 79 -5.07 -15.35 4.18
C GLN A 79 -3.59 -15.13 3.86
N GLY A 80 -2.72 -15.41 4.84
CA GLY A 80 -1.27 -15.21 4.72
C GLY A 80 -0.80 -13.78 5.01
N ILE A 81 -1.70 -12.87 5.40
CA ILE A 81 -1.36 -11.50 5.82
C ILE A 81 -1.28 -11.46 7.36
N ASN A 82 -0.13 -11.07 7.88
CA ASN A 82 0.07 -10.84 9.32
C ASN A 82 -0.17 -9.37 9.66
N VAL A 83 -1.02 -9.11 10.65
CA VAL A 83 -1.32 -7.76 11.12
C VAL A 83 -0.52 -7.48 12.40
N PHE A 84 0.16 -6.33 12.43
CA PHE A 84 0.96 -5.89 13.57
C PHE A 84 0.52 -4.50 14.02
N PHE A 85 0.30 -4.32 15.32
CA PHE A 85 -0.02 -3.04 15.93
C PHE A 85 1.25 -2.42 16.52
N LEU A 86 1.65 -1.25 16.04
CA LEU A 86 2.92 -0.61 16.41
C LEU A 86 2.77 0.49 17.46
N ASP A 87 1.62 1.16 17.53
CA ASP A 87 1.37 2.26 18.48
C ASP A 87 -0.13 2.38 18.77
N ASN A 88 -0.60 1.80 19.88
CA ASN A 88 -1.94 2.07 20.41
C ASN A 88 -1.80 2.91 21.68
N GLN A 89 -2.13 4.20 21.58
CA GLN A 89 -2.02 5.19 22.66
C GLN A 89 -3.15 5.04 23.73
N GLY A 90 -3.98 4.00 23.68
CA GLY A 90 -5.15 3.78 24.53
C GLY A 90 -4.97 2.85 25.76
N GLU A 91 -3.72 2.55 26.14
CA GLU A 91 -3.25 1.49 27.08
C GLU A 91 -2.75 0.22 26.37
N GLY A 92 -1.60 -0.24 26.86
CA GLY A 92 -0.70 -1.16 26.19
C GLY A 92 -1.21 -2.60 26.06
N VAL A 93 -0.64 -3.28 25.08
CA VAL A 93 -0.57 -4.74 24.92
C VAL A 93 -1.92 -5.43 25.00
N THR A 94 -2.59 -5.49 23.85
CA THR A 94 -3.33 -6.71 23.51
C THR A 94 -2.65 -7.36 22.34
N SER A 95 -1.55 -8.02 22.69
CA SER A 95 -1.36 -9.40 22.30
C SER A 95 -1.00 -9.70 20.84
N SER A 96 0.29 -9.96 20.68
CA SER A 96 0.83 -11.05 19.86
C SER A 96 0.23 -12.45 20.16
N LEU A 97 -0.95 -12.58 20.81
CA LEU A 97 -1.59 -13.84 21.26
C LEU A 97 -2.11 -14.74 20.13
N ARG A 98 -1.73 -14.52 18.88
CA ARG A 98 -1.89 -15.55 17.84
C ARG A 98 -0.57 -15.90 17.18
N GLU A 99 0.44 -16.06 18.03
CA GLU A 99 1.46 -17.12 17.99
C GLU A 99 0.86 -18.56 17.91
N LEU A 100 -0.36 -18.72 17.39
CA LEU A 100 -1.19 -19.94 17.35
C LEU A 100 -1.78 -20.13 15.95
N LEU A 101 -0.94 -20.00 14.93
CA LEU A 101 -1.05 -20.85 13.75
C LEU A 101 0.19 -21.75 13.73
N SER A 102 0.19 -22.66 14.71
CA SER A 102 0.66 -24.03 14.50
C SER A 102 0.03 -24.63 13.25
#